data_AF-A0A957AJS5-F1
#
_entry.id   AF-A0A957AJS5-F1
#
_cell.length_a   1.000
_cell.length_b   1.000
_cell.length_c   1.000
_cell.angle_alpha   90.00
_cell.angle_beta   90.00
_cell.angle_gamma   90.00
#
_symmetry.space_group_name_H-M   'P 1'
#
loop_
_entity.id
_entity.type
_entity.pdbx_description
1 polymer ?
#
loop_
_entity_poly.entity_id
_entity_poly.type
_entity_poly.pdbx_seq_one_letter_code
_entity_poly.pdbx_strand_id
1 'polypeptide(L)' 'MNTPDRYRFATRLNSFRSQVAAGATGVDLLRAAARVPGLTAVEMNYPQHFHGTTEEVVAQALADTGLALTAFSLRFEGPD' A
#
# COMPACT_ATOMS: atom_id res chain seq x y z
N MET A 1 -5.79 -0.65 27.61
CA MET A 1 -5.09 0.51 27.01
C MET A 1 -4.10 -0.05 26.01
N ASN A 2 -4.32 0.20 24.73
CA ASN A 2 -3.47 -0.27 23.64
C ASN A 2 -2.11 0.43 23.78
N THR A 3 -1.06 -0.29 24.15
CA THR A 3 0.29 0.24 24.04
C THR A 3 0.49 0.62 22.58
N PRO A 4 0.91 1.85 22.22
CA PRO A 4 1.24 2.12 20.83
C PRO A 4 2.31 1.11 20.43
N ASP A 5 2.08 0.36 19.36
CA ASP A 5 3.03 -0.62 18.85
C ASP A 5 4.40 0.06 18.78
N ARG A 6 5.33 -0.38 19.63
CA ARG A 6 6.64 0.26 19.81
C ARG A 6 7.35 0.48 18.47
N TYR A 7 7.06 -0.39 17.50
CA TYR A 7 7.52 -0.29 16.13
C TYR A 7 6.36 -0.53 15.17
N ARG A 8 6.31 0.23 14.08
CA ARG A 8 5.52 -0.13 12.90
C ARG A 8 6.40 -0.88 11.92
N PHE A 9 5.99 -2.08 11.54
CA PHE A 9 6.61 -2.79 10.42
C PHE A 9 5.96 -2.31 9.12
N ALA A 10 6.72 -1.53 8.36
CA ALA A 10 6.27 -0.92 7.11
C ALA A 10 6.94 -1.55 5.89
N THR A 11 6.23 -1.56 4.76
CA THR A 11 6.77 -1.96 3.45
C THR A 11 6.27 -1.05 2.35
N ARG A 12 7.09 -0.87 1.30
CA ARG A 12 6.63 -0.26 0.04
C ARG A 12 5.82 -1.27 -0.76
N LEU A 13 4.71 -0.83 -1.35
CA LEU A 13 3.85 -1.72 -2.14
C LEU A 13 4.53 -2.30 -3.39
N ASN A 14 5.60 -1.67 -3.90
CA ASN A 14 6.33 -2.20 -5.06
C ASN A 14 6.97 -3.57 -4.81
N SER A 15 7.26 -3.92 -3.55
CA SER A 15 7.79 -5.23 -3.17
C SER A 15 6.82 -6.38 -3.48
N PHE A 16 5.53 -6.08 -3.72
CA PHE A 16 4.47 -7.06 -3.94
C PHE A 16 4.08 -7.22 -5.41
N ARG A 17 4.73 -6.52 -6.35
CA ARG A 17 4.36 -6.59 -7.78
C ARG A 17 4.39 -8.00 -8.36
N SER A 18 5.31 -8.85 -7.93
CA SER A 18 5.40 -10.25 -8.39
C SER A 18 4.32 -11.16 -7.79
N GLN A 19 3.55 -10.69 -6.80
CA GLN A 19 2.52 -11.47 -6.12
C GLN A 19 1.11 -11.21 -6.66
N VAL A 20 0.96 -10.31 -7.63
CA VAL A 20 -0.32 -9.93 -8.23
C VAL A 20 -0.26 -10.12 -9.75
N ALA A 21 -1.42 -10.18 -10.39
CA ALA A 21 -1.50 -10.27 -11.84
C ALA A 21 -0.94 -9.00 -12.53
N ALA A 22 -0.55 -9.12 -13.80
CA ALA A 22 -0.22 -7.95 -14.61
C ALA A 22 -1.42 -6.99 -14.67
N GLY A 23 -1.15 -5.69 -14.56
CA GLY A 23 -2.20 -4.65 -14.53
C GLY A 23 -2.88 -4.46 -13.17
N ALA A 24 -2.43 -5.14 -12.11
CA ALA A 24 -2.95 -4.93 -10.76
C ALA A 24 -2.82 -3.48 -10.28
N THR A 25 -3.84 -3.01 -9.58
CA THR A 25 -3.90 -1.64 -9.03
C THR A 25 -3.08 -1.51 -7.74
N GLY A 26 -2.88 -0.27 -7.27
CA GLY A 26 -2.29 -0.03 -5.94
C GLY A 26 -3.10 -0.68 -4.81
N VAL A 27 -4.42 -0.79 -4.97
CA VAL A 27 -5.32 -1.45 -3.99
C VAL A 27 -5.07 -2.95 -3.94
N ASP A 28 -4.81 -3.58 -5.09
CA ASP A 28 -4.50 -5.02 -5.14
C ASP A 28 -3.17 -5.32 -4.45
N LEU A 29 -2.16 -4.47 -4.67
CA LEU A 29 -0.87 -4.56 -3.98
C LEU A 29 -1.03 -4.36 -2.47
N LEU A 30 -1.88 -3.41 -2.04
CA LEU A 30 -2.18 -3.17 -0.63
C LEU A 30 -2.83 -4.40 0.02
N ARG A 31 -3.81 -5.01 -0.64
CA ARG A 31 -4.45 -6.25 -0.17
C ARG A 31 -3.46 -7.42 -0.11
N ALA A 32 -2.53 -7.52 -1.05
CA ALA A 32 -1.46 -8.51 -1.00
C ALA A 32 -0.53 -8.28 0.22
N ALA A 33 -0.13 -7.03 0.48
CA ALA A 33 0.69 -6.68 1.62
C ALA A 33 0.02 -7.02 2.97
N ALA A 34 -1.28 -6.78 3.09
CA ALA A 34 -2.05 -7.07 4.30
C ALA A 34 -2.09 -8.56 4.69
N ARG A 35 -1.70 -9.48 3.80
CA ARG A 35 -1.61 -10.91 4.09
C ARG A 35 -0.34 -11.30 4.84
N VAL A 36 0.64 -10.40 4.98
CA VAL A 36 1.90 -10.67 5.67
C VAL A 36 1.69 -10.60 7.18
N PRO A 37 1.89 -11.70 7.93
CA PRO A 37 1.73 -11.70 9.38
C PRO A 37 2.68 -10.69 10.05
N GLY A 38 2.12 -9.83 10.91
CA GLY A 38 2.88 -8.83 11.67
C GLY A 38 3.20 -7.54 10.90
N LEU A 39 2.77 -7.41 9.64
CA LEU A 39 2.83 -6.12 8.94
C LEU A 39 1.78 -5.18 9.52
N THR A 40 2.17 -3.95 9.84
CA THR A 40 1.29 -2.96 10.48
C THR A 40 1.15 -1.68 9.66
N ALA A 41 2.00 -1.48 8.65
CA ALA A 41 2.05 -0.25 7.89
C ALA A 41 2.51 -0.46 6.43
N VAL A 42 2.22 0.53 5.59
CA VAL A 42 2.66 0.59 4.19
C VAL A 42 3.14 1.98 3.81
N GLU A 43 3.99 2.02 2.79
CA GLU A 43 4.41 3.22 2.08
C GLU A 43 3.94 3.12 0.62
N MET A 44 3.36 4.20 0.11
CA MET A 44 2.80 4.24 -1.24
C MET A 44 3.55 5.23 -2.14
N ASN A 45 3.50 4.99 -3.44
CA ASN A 45 4.00 5.93 -4.43
C ASN A 45 2.84 6.73 -5.04
N TYR A 46 3.05 8.03 -5.22
CA TYR A 46 2.12 8.92 -5.91
C TYR A 46 2.79 9.52 -7.16
N PRO A 47 2.13 9.59 -8.32
CA PRO A 47 0.77 9.10 -8.61
C PRO A 47 0.70 7.60 -8.95
N GLN A 48 1.84 6.90 -9.06
CA GLN A 48 1.91 5.53 -9.58
C GLN A 48 0.87 4.54 -9.00
N HIS A 49 0.69 4.46 -7.67
CA HIS A 49 -0.26 3.51 -7.08
C HIS A 49 -1.73 3.99 -7.13
N PHE A 50 -1.96 5.20 -7.63
CA PHE A 50 -3.27 5.81 -7.80
C PHE A 50 -3.79 5.69 -9.25
N HIS A 51 -2.96 5.24 -10.19
CA HIS A 51 -3.43 4.95 -11.55
C HIS A 51 -4.50 3.85 -11.53
N GLY A 52 -5.64 4.10 -12.18
CA GLY A 52 -6.77 3.18 -12.22
C GLY A 52 -7.56 3.05 -10.91
N THR A 53 -7.33 3.93 -9.93
CA THR A 53 -8.10 4.01 -8.68
C THR A 53 -8.33 5.46 -8.26
N THR A 54 -8.98 5.70 -7.13
CA THR A 54 -9.19 7.04 -6.56
C THR A 54 -8.66 7.10 -5.13
N GLU A 55 -8.45 8.31 -4.60
CA GLU A 55 -7.99 8.50 -3.22
C GLU A 55 -8.97 7.89 -2.21
N GLU A 56 -10.28 8.00 -2.46
CA GLU A 56 -11.33 7.43 -1.62
C GLU A 56 -11.26 5.90 -1.58
N VAL A 57 -11.02 5.27 -2.74
CA VAL A 57 -10.90 3.81 -2.82
C VAL A 57 -9.63 3.33 -2.10
N VAL A 58 -8.52 4.05 -2.22
CA VAL A 58 -7.28 3.75 -1.49
C VAL A 58 -7.49 3.92 0.02
N ALA A 59 -8.14 5.00 0.44
CA ALA A 59 -8.44 5.25 1.85
C ALA A 59 -9.34 4.15 2.44
N GLN A 60 -10.37 3.74 1.72
CA GLN A 60 -11.23 2.64 2.14
C GLN A 60 -10.45 1.33 2.26
N ALA A 61 -9.58 1.01 1.29
CA ALA A 61 -8.76 -0.20 1.34
C ALA A 61 -7.76 -0.19 2.51
N LEU A 62 -7.19 0.96 2.87
CA LEU A 62 -6.36 1.09 4.08
C LEU A 62 -7.17 0.80 5.35
N ALA A 63 -8.39 1.35 5.44
CA ALA A 63 -9.29 1.09 6.56
C ALA A 63 -9.67 -0.40 6.67
N ASP A 64 -10.00 -1.03 5.54
CA ASP A 64 -10.39 -2.45 5.49
C ASP A 64 -9.24 -3.40 5.90
N THR A 65 -8.00 -3.03 5.60
CA THR A 65 -6.81 -3.84 5.92
C THR A 65 -6.26 -3.61 7.33
N GLY A 66 -6.60 -2.48 7.96
CA GLY A 66 -6.02 -2.04 9.22
C GLY A 66 -4.54 -1.60 9.11
N LEU A 67 -3.98 -1.52 7.90
CA LEU A 67 -2.62 -1.05 7.69
C LEU A 67 -2.55 0.48 7.78
N ALA A 68 -1.61 0.99 8.56
CA ALA A 68 -1.33 2.43 8.58
C ALA A 68 -0.54 2.86 7.33
N LEU A 69 -0.96 3.92 6.67
CA LEU A 69 -0.13 4.59 5.68
C LEU A 69 0.87 5.52 6.39
N THR A 70 2.17 5.29 6.20
CA THR A 70 3.21 6.06 6.91
C THR A 70 3.97 7.05 6.04
N ALA A 71 3.98 6.86 4.71
CA ALA A 71 4.65 7.77 3.80
C ALA A 71 4.12 7.68 2.36
N PHE A 72 4.27 8.81 1.65
CA PHE A 72 4.18 8.86 0.19
C PHE A 72 5.55 9.17 -0.41
N SER A 73 5.91 8.45 -1.48
CA SER A 73 7.07 8.78 -2.32
C SER A 73 6.60 9.23 -3.70
N LEU A 74 7.13 10.33 -4.21
CA LEU A 74 6.83 10.76 -5.58
C LEU A 74 7.50 9.81 -6.57
N ARG A 75 6.70 9.20 -7.45
CA ARG A 75 7.19 8.35 -8.53
C ARG A 75 6.30 8.47 -9.75
N PHE A 76 6.89 9.03 -10.79
CA PHE A 76 6.32 9.10 -12.12
C PHE A 76 6.85 7.91 -12.93
N GLU A 77 5.98 7.28 -13.70
CA GLU A 77 6.44 6.34 -14.71
C GLU A 77 6.98 7.15 -15.90
N GLY A 78 8.05 6.64 -16.52
CA GLY A 78 8.56 7.26 -17.75
C GLY A 78 7.54 7.12 -18.88
N PRO A 79 7.73 7.85 -20.00
CA PRO A 79 6.89 7.61 -21.18
C PRO A 79 6.96 6.14 -21.59
N ASP A 80 5.80 5.58 -21.95
CA ASP A 80 5.65 4.26 -22.56
C ASP A 80 6.40 4.15 -23.90
#